data_AF-A0A974NPR4-F1
#
_entry.id   AF-A0A974NPR4-F1
#
_cell.length_a   1.000
_cell.length_b   1.000
_cell.length_c   1.000
_cell.angle_alpha   90.00
_cell.angle_beta   90.00
_cell.angle_gamma   90.00
#
_symmetry.space_group_name_H-M   'P 1'
#
loop_
_entity.id
_entity.type
_entity.pdbx_description
1 polymer ?
#
loop_
_entity_poly.entity_id
_entity_poly.type
_entity_poly.pdbx_seq_one_letter_code
_entity_poly.pdbx_strand_id
1 'polypeptide(L)' 'MERSQETQRELEMMFTEGLGRTLTAAEQEILLDVVAYPTEKRVAFLEMMKEFINRN' A
#
# COMPACT_ATOMS: atom_id res chain seq x y z
N MET A 1 -4.10 -14.63 -8.58
CA MET A 1 -4.86 -13.38 -8.79
C MET A 1 -5.43 -12.84 -7.48
N GLU A 2 -5.88 -13.69 -6.55
CA GLU A 2 -6.49 -13.26 -5.27
C GLU A 2 -5.54 -12.46 -4.34
N ARG A 3 -4.27 -12.87 -4.18
CA ARG A 3 -3.33 -12.17 -3.28
C ARG A 3 -3.08 -10.70 -3.62
N SER A 4 -3.07 -10.33 -4.90
CA SER A 4 -2.77 -8.96 -5.31
C SER A 4 -3.90 -8.00 -4.96
N GLN A 5 -5.16 -8.44 -5.06
CA GLN A 5 -6.33 -7.62 -4.71
C GLN A 5 -6.44 -7.43 -3.18
N GLU A 6 -6.10 -8.47 -2.41
CA GLU A 6 -6.07 -8.39 -0.95
C GLU A 6 -4.96 -7.43 -0.48
N THR A 7 -3.76 -7.52 -1.10
CA THR A 7 -2.64 -6.61 -0.82
C THR A 7 -2.97 -5.16 -1.18
N GLN A 8 -3.69 -4.94 -2.28
CA GLN A 8 -4.12 -3.61 -2.70
C GLN A 8 -5.07 -2.97 -1.68
N ARG A 9 -6.07 -3.73 -1.20
CA ARG A 9 -7.02 -3.24 -0.19
C ARG A 9 -6.35 -2.90 1.15
N GLU A 10 -5.44 -3.76 1.61
CA GLU A 10 -4.68 -3.49 2.85
C GLU A 10 -3.89 -2.20 2.74
N LEU A 11 -3.18 -2.00 1.62
CA LEU A 11 -2.42 -0.77 1.38
C LEU A 11 -3.33 0.45 1.34
N GLU A 12 -4.46 0.37 0.63
CA GLU A 12 -5.38 1.50 0.50
C GLU A 12 -5.97 1.93 1.84
N MET A 13 -6.32 0.97 2.72
CA MET A 13 -6.72 1.27 4.10
C MET A 13 -5.58 1.93 4.88
N MET A 14 -4.40 1.31 4.88
CA MET A 14 -3.23 1.82 5.62
C MET A 14 -2.90 3.27 5.24
N PHE A 15 -2.89 3.59 3.94
CA PHE A 15 -2.61 4.95 3.49
C PHE A 15 -3.75 5.92 3.79
N THR A 16 -5.00 5.49 3.65
CA THR A 16 -6.16 6.35 3.95
C THR A 16 -6.21 6.71 5.45
N GLU A 17 -5.92 5.73 6.32
CA GLU A 17 -5.81 5.93 7.77
C GLU A 17 -4.64 6.84 8.11
N GLY A 18 -3.45 6.58 7.57
CA GLY A 18 -2.25 7.38 7.84
C GLY A 18 -2.32 8.83 7.32
N LEU A 19 -3.05 9.08 6.22
CA LEU A 19 -3.21 10.41 5.64
C LEU A 19 -4.44 11.16 6.14
N GLY A 20 -5.38 10.48 6.80
CA GLY A 20 -6.66 11.05 7.24
C GLY A 20 -7.57 11.50 6.07
N ARG A 21 -7.30 11.02 4.86
CA ARG A 21 -8.07 11.30 3.64
C ARG A 21 -7.94 10.14 2.66
N THR A 22 -8.89 10.04 1.74
CA THR A 22 -8.80 9.10 0.63
C THR A 22 -7.63 9.45 -0.30
N LEU A 23 -7.11 8.43 -0.97
CA LEU A 23 -6.10 8.58 -2.01
C LEU A 23 -6.67 9.34 -3.22
N THR A 24 -5.83 10.19 -3.82
CA THR A 24 -6.08 10.80 -5.13
C THR A 24 -5.89 9.75 -6.23
N ALA A 25 -6.38 10.03 -7.44
CA ALA A 25 -6.22 9.12 -8.58
C ALA A 25 -4.74 8.78 -8.87
N ALA A 26 -3.85 9.77 -8.79
CA ALA A 26 -2.42 9.55 -8.98
C ALA A 26 -1.80 8.66 -7.88
N GLU A 27 -2.25 8.81 -6.62
CA GLU A 27 -1.78 7.97 -5.52
C GLU A 27 -2.31 6.53 -5.63
N GLN A 28 -3.53 6.35 -6.15
CA GLN A 28 -4.07 5.02 -6.45
C GLN A 28 -3.29 4.34 -7.58
N GLU A 29 -2.91 5.07 -8.64
CA GLU A 29 -2.04 4.53 -9.70
C GLU A 29 -0.68 4.08 -9.17
N ILE A 30 -0.05 4.89 -8.31
CA ILE A 30 1.20 4.51 -7.64
C ILE A 30 1.04 3.22 -6.82
N LEU A 31 -0.08 3.07 -6.11
CA LEU A 31 -0.35 1.89 -5.29
C LEU A 31 -0.55 0.63 -6.15
N LEU A 32 -1.21 0.77 -7.30
CA LEU A 32 -1.34 -0.32 -8.28
C LEU A 32 0.03 -0.76 -8.82
N ASP A 33 0.90 0.19 -9.15
CA ASP A 33 2.26 -0.10 -9.61
C ASP A 33 3.08 -0.84 -8.55
N VAL A 34 2.97 -0.43 -7.28
CA VAL A 34 3.62 -1.11 -6.15
C VAL A 34 3.11 -2.54 -5.97
N VAL A 35 1.80 -2.75 -6.10
CA VAL A 35 1.21 -4.10 -5.99
C VAL A 35 1.66 -5.01 -7.15
N ALA A 36 1.87 -4.44 -8.33
CA ALA A 36 2.35 -5.13 -9.53
C ALA A 36 3.87 -5.39 -9.52
N TYR A 37 4.63 -4.75 -8.62
CA TYR A 37 6.08 -4.89 -8.53
C TYR A 37 6.52 -6.31 -8.11
N PRO A 38 7.74 -6.76 -8.49
CA PRO A 38 8.27 -8.05 -8.08
C PRO A 38 8.21 -8.27 -6.57
N THR A 39 7.87 -9.50 -6.18
CA THR A 39 7.47 -9.89 -4.82
C THR A 39 8.37 -9.35 -3.71
N GLU A 40 9.69 -9.40 -3.89
CA GLU A 40 10.66 -8.98 -2.87
C GLU A 40 10.57 -7.49 -2.54
N LYS A 41 10.53 -6.63 -3.56
CA LYS A 41 10.44 -5.17 -3.37
C LYS A 41 9.09 -4.75 -2.82
N ARG A 42 8.01 -5.42 -3.25
CA ARG A 42 6.66 -5.19 -2.72
C ARG A 42 6.58 -5.52 -1.24
N VAL A 43 7.15 -6.66 -0.82
CA VAL A 43 7.18 -7.07 0.60
C VAL A 43 7.98 -6.07 1.44
N ALA A 44 9.18 -5.70 1.00
CA ALA A 44 10.00 -4.72 1.72
C ALA A 44 9.30 -3.35 1.86
N PHE A 45 8.61 -2.89 0.81
CA PHE A 45 7.82 -1.65 0.87
C PHE A 45 6.66 -1.76 1.87
N LEU A 46 5.94 -2.88 1.87
CA LEU A 46 4.83 -3.14 2.80
C LEU A 46 5.31 -3.12 4.26
N GLU A 47 6.44 -3.78 4.55
CA GLU A 47 7.03 -3.80 5.89
C GLU A 47 7.44 -2.40 6.34
N MET A 48 8.09 -1.63 5.47
CA MET A 48 8.48 -0.24 5.75
C MET A 48 7.26 0.65 6.06
N MET A 49 6.15 0.48 5.33
CA MET A 49 4.92 1.22 5.59
C MET A 49 4.24 0.82 6.91
N LYS A 50 4.24 -0.48 7.26
CA LYS A 50 3.73 -0.97 8.55
C LYS A 50 4.54 -0.39 9.71
N GLU A 51 5.86 -0.33 9.59
CA GLU A 51 6.72 0.31 10.59
C GLU A 51 6.46 1.80 10.74
N PHE A 52 6.17 2.51 9.63
CA PHE A 52 5.88 3.93 9.66
C PHE A 52 4.56 4.24 10.38
N ILE A 53 3.50 3.47 10.10
CA ILE A 53 2.19 3.66 10.74
C ILE A 53 2.25 3.31 12.23
N ASN A 54 2.91 2.22 12.62
CA ASN A 54 3.01 1.80 14.03
C ASN A 54 3.88 2.74 14.91
N ARG A 55 4.59 3.71 14.30
CA ARG A 55 5.38 4.72 15.02
C ARG A 55 4.63 6.02 15.26
N ASN A 56 3.47 6.22 14.64
CA ASN A 56 2.59 7.37 14.83
C ASN A 56 1.37 6.98 15.66
#